data_AF-A0A377BV35-F1
#
_entry.id   AF-A0A377BV35-F1
#
_cell.length_a   1.000
_cell.length_b   1.000
_cell.length_c   1.000
_cell.angle_alpha   90.00
_cell.angle_beta   90.00
_cell.angle_gamma   90.00
#
_symmetry.space_group_name_H-M   'P 1'
#
loop_
_entity.id
_entity.type
_entity.pdbx_description
1 polymer ?
#
loop_
_entity_poly.entity_id
_entity_poly.type
_entity_poly.pdbx_seq_one_letter_code
_entity_poly.pdbx_strand_id
1 'polypeptide(L)' 'MVANRNLLQWHRILQKARLAAPITDAQVRLALGFLRETEPEMQDINAFQMRYNAFFQPAEGVHWLH' A
#
# COMPACT_ATOMS: atom_id res chain seq x y z
N MET A 1 -1.27 -17.20 9.78
CA MET A 1 -0.30 -16.22 9.22
C MET A 1 -0.48 -14.92 9.98
N VAL A 2 0.45 -14.55 10.85
CA VAL A 2 0.34 -13.33 11.67
C VAL A 2 0.51 -12.13 10.74
N ALA A 3 -0.56 -11.35 10.54
CA ALA A 3 -0.45 -10.03 9.94
C ALA A 3 0.64 -9.25 10.70
N ASN A 4 1.73 -8.89 10.04
CA ASN A 4 2.82 -8.15 10.68
C ASN A 4 2.23 -6.87 11.28
N ARG A 5 2.42 -6.61 12.59
CA ARG A 5 1.81 -5.45 13.29
C ARG A 5 2.07 -4.12 12.56
N ASN A 6 3.23 -4.04 11.90
CA ASN A 6 3.64 -2.95 11.05
C ASN A 6 2.65 -2.69 9.88
N LEU A 7 2.24 -3.73 9.14
CA LEU A 7 1.30 -3.60 8.01
C LEU A 7 -0.10 -3.15 8.46
N LEU A 8 -0.59 -3.65 9.59
CA LEU A 8 -1.87 -3.21 10.16
C LEU A 8 -1.84 -1.74 10.60
N GLN A 9 -0.72 -1.30 11.15
CA GLN A 9 -0.52 0.10 11.52
C GLN A 9 -0.51 1.00 10.28
N TRP A 10 0.25 0.65 9.25
CA TRP A 10 0.24 1.38 7.97
C TRP A 10 -1.13 1.40 7.32
N HIS A 11 -1.86 0.29 7.36
CA HIS A 11 -3.23 0.24 6.83
C HIS A 11 -4.16 1.26 7.49
N ARG A 12 -4.12 1.39 8.83
CA ARG A 12 -4.90 2.40 9.55
C ARG A 12 -4.52 3.83 9.16
N ILE A 13 -3.22 4.10 8.97
CA ILE A 13 -2.73 5.42 8.56
C ILE A 13 -3.20 5.74 7.14
N LEU A 14 -3.04 4.80 6.21
CA LEU A 14 -3.44 4.97 4.81
C LEU A 14 -4.96 5.08 4.64
N GLN A 15 -5.75 4.33 5.42
CA GLN A 15 -7.21 4.46 5.44
C GLN A 15 -7.65 5.87 5.89
N LYS A 16 -7.02 6.44 6.93
CA LYS A 16 -7.30 7.81 7.37
C LYS A 16 -6.98 8.85 6.28
N ALA A 17 -5.97 8.58 5.45
CA ALA A 17 -5.62 9.40 4.30
C ALA A 17 -6.50 9.14 3.06
N ARG A 18 -7.51 8.25 3.15
CA ARG A 18 -8.32 7.78 2.02
C ARG A 18 -7.51 7.10 0.91
N LEU A 19 -6.34 6.56 1.25
CA LEU A 19 -5.45 5.77 0.38
C LEU A 19 -5.60 4.27 0.69
N ALA A 20 -6.83 3.82 0.95
CA ALA A 20 -7.10 2.41 1.22
C ALA A 20 -6.91 1.56 -0.05
N ALA A 21 -6.53 0.29 0.13
CA ALA A 21 -6.04 -0.62 -0.91
C ALA A 21 -6.90 -0.65 -2.20
N PRO A 22 -6.29 -0.86 -3.38
CA PRO A 22 -4.86 -1.15 -3.59
C PRO A 22 -3.97 0.11 -3.59
N ILE A 23 -2.73 -0.03 -3.11
CA ILE A 23 -1.67 0.94 -3.39
C ILE A 23 -1.27 0.79 -4.86
N THR A 24 -1.34 1.89 -5.62
CA THR A 24 -1.06 1.91 -7.06
C THR A 24 0.37 2.29 -7.37
N ASP A 25 0.86 1.93 -8.56
CA ASP A 25 2.22 2.30 -9.00
C ASP A 25 2.41 3.82 -9.09
N ALA A 26 1.33 4.56 -9.36
CA ALA A 26 1.37 6.02 -9.33
C ALA A 26 1.67 6.54 -7.92
N GLN A 27 1.07 5.96 -6.88
CA GLN A 27 1.37 6.32 -5.49
C GLN A 27 2.80 5.91 -5.10
N VAL A 28 3.31 4.78 -5.59
CA VAL A 28 4.71 4.38 -5.39
C VAL A 28 5.67 5.40 -6.02
N ARG A 29 5.41 5.85 -7.26
CA ARG A 29 6.24 6.88 -7.90
C ARG A 29 6.17 8.22 -7.18
N LEU A 30 5.00 8.61 -6.66
CA LEU A 30 4.86 9.82 -5.84
C LEU A 30 5.65 9.70 -4.53
N ALA A 31 5.60 8.53 -3.87
CA ALA A 31 6.37 8.27 -2.66
C ALA A 31 7.88 8.32 -2.91
N LEU A 32 8.36 7.72 -4.01
CA LEU A 32 9.77 7.79 -4.44
C LEU A 32 10.20 9.24 -4.70
N GLY A 33 9.36 10.04 -5.34
CA GLY A 33 9.62 11.46 -5.57
C GLY A 33 9.67 12.27 -4.26
N PHE A 34 8.75 11.98 -3.33
CA PHE A 34 8.69 12.65 -2.03
C PHE A 34 9.89 12.27 -1.14
N LEU A 35 10.31 11.01 -1.18
CA LEU A 35 11.40 10.46 -0.38
C LEU A 35 12.77 10.58 -1.07
N ARG A 36 12.90 11.35 -2.15
CA ARG A 36 14.13 11.41 -2.94
C ARG A 36 15.38 11.71 -2.11
N GLU A 37 15.26 12.55 -1.08
CA GLU A 37 16.36 12.91 -0.19
C GLU A 37 16.87 11.75 0.68
N THR A 38 16.06 10.72 0.91
CA THR A 38 16.43 9.53 1.67
C THR A 38 16.93 8.38 0.78
N GLU A 39 17.01 8.60 -0.54
CA GLU A 39 17.45 7.61 -1.55
C GLU A 39 16.83 6.21 -1.36
N PRO A 40 15.49 6.09 -1.27
CA PRO A 40 14.85 4.81 -1.00
C PRO A 40 15.05 3.86 -2.18
N GLU A 41 15.30 2.58 -1.87
CA GLU A 41 15.37 1.55 -2.89
C GLU A 41 13.99 1.28 -3.48
N MET A 42 13.88 1.43 -4.80
CA MET A 42 12.65 1.16 -5.53
C MET A 42 12.14 -0.27 -5.32
N GLN A 43 13.05 -1.23 -5.14
CA GLN A 43 12.71 -2.63 -4.91
C GLN A 43 11.98 -2.81 -3.58
N ASP A 44 12.40 -2.11 -2.52
CA ASP A 44 11.78 -2.21 -1.20
C ASP A 44 10.37 -1.63 -1.18
N ILE A 45 10.16 -0.48 -1.85
CA ILE A 45 8.82 0.13 -1.93
C ILE A 45 7.87 -0.76 -2.73
N ASN A 46 8.34 -1.36 -3.84
CA ASN A 46 7.56 -2.31 -4.62
C ASN A 46 7.24 -3.59 -3.83
N ALA A 47 8.21 -4.12 -3.06
CA ALA A 47 8.00 -5.27 -2.20
C ALA A 47 6.94 -4.97 -1.12
N PHE A 48 6.97 -3.77 -0.54
CA PHE A 48 5.92 -3.32 0.39
C PHE A 48 4.56 -3.26 -0.30
N GLN A 49 4.46 -2.63 -1.47
CA GLN A 49 3.22 -2.52 -2.25
C GLN A 49 2.61 -3.89 -2.53
N MET A 50 3.40 -4.84 -3.04
CA MET A 50 2.94 -6.19 -3.35
C MET A 50 2.40 -6.91 -2.10
N ARG A 51 3.14 -6.85 -0.99
CA ARG A 51 2.72 -7.47 0.28
C ARG A 51 1.48 -6.82 0.87
N TYR A 52 1.40 -5.49 0.81
CA TYR A 52 0.27 -4.72 1.32
C TYR A 52 -0.99 -5.03 0.51
N ASN A 53 -0.90 -4.99 -0.82
CA ASN A 53 -2.01 -5.32 -1.70
C ASN A 53 -2.43 -6.78 -1.51
N ALA A 54 -1.51 -7.74 -1.50
CA ALA A 54 -1.88 -9.14 -1.26
C ALA A 54 -2.60 -9.38 0.09
N PHE A 55 -2.35 -8.53 1.10
CA PHE A 55 -2.94 -8.68 2.42
C PHE A 55 -4.27 -7.94 2.61
N PHE A 56 -4.44 -6.78 1.96
CA PHE A 56 -5.60 -5.90 2.15
C PHE A 56 -6.47 -5.74 0.91
N GLN A 57 -6.05 -6.27 -0.24
CA GLN A 57 -6.88 -6.34 -1.42
C GLN A 57 -8.04 -7.30 -1.13
N PRO A 58 -9.29 -6.89 -1.36
CA PRO A 58 -10.42 -7.79 -1.22
C PRO A 58 -10.23 -8.98 -2.17
N ALA A 59 -10.32 -10.21 -1.63
CA ALA A 59 -10.59 -11.36 -2.47
C ALA A 59 -12.01 -11.16 -3.02
N GLU A 60 -12.13 -11.01 -4.33
CA GLU A 60 -13.34 -10.62 -5.06
C GLU A 60 -13.67 -9.13 -4.89
N GLY A 61 -13.50 -8.30 -5.92
CA GLY A 61 -14.30 -8.40 -7.13
C GLY A 61 -15.51 -7.50 -6.95
N VAL A 62 -15.33 -6.21 -7.18
CA VAL A 62 -16.39 -5.28 -7.63
C VAL A 62 -17.76 -5.46 -6.93
N HIS A 63 -17.98 -4.73 -5.84
CA HIS A 63 -19.34 -4.31 -5.51
C HIS A 63 -19.62 -2.99 -6.24
N TRP A 64 -19.89 -3.06 -7.56
CA TRP A 64 -20.74 -2.04 -8.17
C TRP A 64 -22.16 -2.29 -7.65
N LEU A 65 -22.69 -1.29 -6.94
CA LEU A 65 -24.10 -1.01 -6.66
C LEU A 65 -25.14 -2.02 -7.18
N HIS A 66 -25.91 -2.61 -6.26
CA HIS A 66 -27.33 -2.92 -6.45
C HIS A 66 -28.09 -2.71 -5.14
#